data_AF-A0A1V1NXN8-F1
#
_entry.id   AF-A0A1V1NXN8-F1
#
_cell.length_a   1.000
_cell.length_b   1.000
_cell.length_c   1.000
_cell.angle_alpha   90.00
_cell.angle_beta   90.00
_cell.angle_gamma   90.00
#
_symmetry.space_group_name_H-M   'P 1'
#
loop_
_entity.id
_entity.type
_entity.pdbx_description
1 polymer ?
#
loop_
_entity_poly.entity_id
_entity_poly.type
_entity_poly.pdbx_seq_one_letter_code
_entity_poly.pdbx_strand_id
1 'polypeptide(L)'
;MVKHENTIFDAYRRNEEKPSATWKFLKNEFPELSQTMTFNTFKQYVSVFSAIRRELDKVRQEAEIEQSKKIQNDKRKLMTELDNARKGLDEVRQKNSETVDQLNKTMQENSYLESKIQNLQDELDKVRQNKTGITDQLNKTIQEKFHLESKLENLNKELDKVRQTNIVVNLEKSKPEINPKNVMGWNVQQSKDGYYRCYRKINKQVHSIYIGKEFNLEKIRIRIREKENEINQCMTK
;
A
#
# COMPACT_ATOMS: atom_id res chain seq x y z
N MET A 1 6.63 69.32 -69.55
CA MET A 1 5.27 68.76 -69.72
C MET A 1 4.53 69.68 -70.69
N VAL A 2 3.97 69.14 -71.78
CA VAL A 2 3.26 69.95 -72.79
C VAL A 2 1.96 70.46 -72.16
N LYS A 3 1.79 71.78 -72.07
CA LYS A 3 0.53 72.37 -71.59
C LYS A 3 -0.59 71.93 -72.54
N HIS A 4 -1.74 71.52 -72.00
CA HIS A 4 -2.92 71.07 -72.76
C HIS A 4 -2.73 69.77 -73.58
N GLU A 5 -1.78 68.91 -73.22
CA GLU A 5 -1.55 67.60 -73.85
C GLU A 5 -2.84 66.78 -74.06
N ASN A 6 -3.63 66.59 -73.00
CA ASN A 6 -4.87 65.82 -73.09
C ASN A 6 -5.87 66.48 -74.06
N THR A 7 -6.00 67.81 -74.02
CA THR A 7 -6.91 68.56 -74.89
C THR A 7 -6.50 68.47 -76.36
N ILE A 8 -5.20 68.57 -76.67
CA ILE A 8 -4.66 68.41 -78.02
C ILE A 8 -4.93 67.00 -78.54
N PHE A 9 -4.70 65.99 -77.70
CA PHE A 9 -4.87 64.60 -78.09
C PHE A 9 -6.34 64.20 -78.23
N ASP A 10 -7.20 64.66 -77.33
CA ASP A 10 -8.66 64.47 -77.41
C ASP A 10 -9.22 65.14 -78.66
N ALA A 11 -8.79 66.36 -78.98
CA ALA A 11 -9.15 67.04 -80.21
C ALA A 11 -8.64 66.29 -81.45
N TYR A 12 -7.44 65.68 -81.38
CA TYR A 12 -6.90 64.89 -82.48
C TYR A 12 -7.71 63.61 -82.71
N ARG A 13 -8.06 62.88 -81.64
CA ARG A 13 -8.92 61.68 -81.74
C ARG A 13 -10.34 62.01 -82.22
N ARG A 14 -10.97 63.05 -81.65
CA ARG A 14 -12.34 63.47 -82.03
C ARG A 14 -12.44 63.84 -83.50
N ASN A 15 -11.35 64.32 -84.09
CA ASN A 15 -11.25 64.68 -85.49
C ASN A 15 -10.71 63.53 -86.36
N GLU A 16 -10.81 62.27 -85.91
CA GLU A 16 -10.37 61.09 -86.66
C GLU A 16 -8.91 61.17 -87.09
N GLU A 17 -8.06 61.77 -86.26
CA GLU A 17 -6.62 61.91 -86.50
C GLU A 17 -6.30 62.73 -87.75
N LYS A 18 -7.22 63.61 -88.17
CA LYS A 18 -7.03 64.54 -89.30
C LYS A 18 -6.38 65.84 -88.80
N PRO A 19 -5.08 66.10 -89.08
CA PRO A 19 -4.38 67.25 -88.51
C PRO A 19 -5.01 68.59 -88.90
N SER A 20 -5.62 68.69 -90.09
CA SER A 20 -6.28 69.91 -90.58
C SER A 20 -7.49 70.30 -89.75
N ALA A 21 -8.36 69.32 -89.42
CA ALA A 21 -9.55 69.55 -88.61
C ALA A 21 -9.16 69.85 -87.16
N THR A 22 -8.18 69.11 -86.62
CA THR A 22 -7.64 69.35 -85.28
C THR A 22 -6.99 70.72 -85.17
N TRP A 23 -6.22 71.15 -86.17
CA TRP A 23 -5.59 72.48 -86.19
C TRP A 23 -6.63 73.61 -86.20
N LYS A 24 -7.68 73.50 -87.02
CA LYS A 24 -8.76 74.50 -87.04
C LYS A 24 -9.46 74.60 -85.69
N PHE A 25 -9.75 73.45 -85.07
CA PHE A 25 -10.35 73.39 -83.75
C PHE A 25 -9.43 74.02 -82.69
N LEU A 26 -8.17 73.59 -82.62
CA LEU A 26 -7.21 74.07 -81.63
C LEU A 26 -6.81 75.53 -81.84
N LYS A 27 -6.84 76.04 -83.07
CA LYS A 27 -6.58 77.45 -83.35
C LYS A 27 -7.69 78.36 -82.79
N ASN A 28 -8.93 77.87 -82.73
CA ASN A 28 -10.04 78.59 -82.12
C ASN A 28 -9.95 78.56 -80.60
N GLU A 29 -9.61 77.40 -80.02
CA GLU A 29 -9.44 77.21 -78.57
C GLU A 29 -8.17 77.87 -78.01
N PHE A 30 -7.09 77.87 -78.80
CA PHE A 30 -5.77 78.38 -78.44
C PHE A 30 -5.24 79.30 -79.55
N PRO A 31 -5.67 80.58 -79.60
CA PRO A 31 -5.24 81.51 -80.65
C PRO A 31 -3.72 81.71 -80.72
N GLU A 32 -3.05 81.64 -79.56
CA GLU A 32 -1.58 81.72 -79.39
C GLU A 32 -0.83 80.59 -80.12
N LEU A 33 -1.51 79.49 -80.45
CA LEU A 33 -0.93 78.36 -81.19
C LEU A 33 -0.43 78.79 -82.58
N SER A 34 -1.17 79.69 -83.24
CA SER A 34 -0.78 80.23 -84.55
C SER A 34 0.39 81.21 -84.47
N GLN A 35 0.67 81.76 -83.29
CA GLN A 35 1.86 82.59 -83.04
C GLN A 35 3.09 81.72 -82.79
N THR A 36 2.90 80.49 -82.29
CA THR A 36 3.97 79.61 -81.84
C THR A 36 4.46 78.65 -82.93
N MET A 37 3.57 78.16 -83.81
CA MET A 37 3.94 77.23 -84.89
C MET A 37 3.06 77.35 -86.12
N THR A 38 3.54 76.85 -87.26
CA THR A 38 2.74 76.75 -88.49
C THR A 38 1.93 75.46 -88.53
N PHE A 39 0.90 75.40 -89.37
CA PHE A 39 0.13 74.17 -89.60
C PHE A 39 1.01 72.98 -90.00
N ASN A 40 2.02 73.21 -90.86
CA ASN A 40 2.88 72.12 -91.33
C ASN A 40 3.74 71.56 -90.18
N THR A 41 4.26 72.44 -89.33
CA THR A 41 4.98 72.09 -88.11
C THR A 41 4.09 71.32 -87.13
N PHE A 42 2.86 71.80 -86.90
CA PHE A 42 1.87 71.09 -86.09
C PHE A 42 1.55 69.71 -86.64
N LYS A 43 1.32 69.60 -87.94
CA LYS A 43 1.00 68.33 -88.62
C LYS A 43 2.08 67.28 -88.40
N GLN A 44 3.36 67.68 -88.45
CA GLN A 44 4.49 66.79 -88.20
C GLN A 44 4.58 66.40 -86.73
N TYR A 45 4.41 67.34 -85.81
CA TYR A 45 4.51 67.04 -84.39
C TYR A 45 3.32 66.24 -83.86
N VAL A 46 2.09 66.50 -84.30
CA VAL A 46 0.90 65.84 -83.76
C VAL A 46 0.88 64.34 -84.09
N SER A 47 1.42 63.93 -85.25
CA SER A 47 1.53 62.52 -85.60
C SER A 47 2.56 61.80 -84.71
N VAL A 48 3.77 62.36 -84.56
CA VAL A 48 4.81 61.81 -83.69
C VAL A 48 4.34 61.79 -82.23
N PHE A 49 3.73 62.87 -81.76
CA PHE A 49 3.17 62.99 -80.42
C PHE A 49 2.08 61.94 -80.16
N SER A 50 1.19 61.71 -81.13
CA SER A 50 0.15 60.68 -81.03
C SER A 50 0.74 59.27 -80.93
N ALA A 51 1.79 58.98 -81.69
CA ALA A 51 2.49 57.69 -81.64
C ALA A 51 3.17 57.49 -80.27
N ILE A 52 3.90 58.50 -79.79
CA ILE A 52 4.54 58.46 -78.46
C ILE A 52 3.48 58.23 -77.37
N ARG A 53 2.34 58.93 -77.43
CA ARG A 53 1.30 58.79 -76.43
C ARG A 53 0.71 57.37 -76.41
N ARG A 54 0.48 56.77 -77.58
CA ARG A 54 0.02 55.37 -77.67
C ARG A 54 1.01 54.41 -77.04
N GLU A 55 2.30 54.56 -77.30
CA GLU A 55 3.32 53.71 -76.68
C GLU A 55 3.39 53.91 -75.16
N LEU A 56 3.24 55.14 -74.67
CA LEU A 56 3.22 55.44 -73.25
C LEU A 56 1.98 54.83 -72.55
N ASP A 57 0.81 54.90 -73.20
CA ASP A 57 -0.41 54.26 -72.71
C ASP A 57 -0.27 52.72 -72.68
N LYS A 58 0.38 52.10 -73.67
CA LYS A 58 0.67 50.65 -73.67
C LYS A 58 1.59 50.26 -72.52
N VAL A 59 2.72 50.94 -72.35
CA VAL A 59 3.68 50.67 -71.25
C VAL A 59 2.99 50.80 -69.89
N ARG A 60 2.12 51.80 -69.73
CA ARG A 60 1.34 51.97 -68.51
C ARG A 60 0.38 50.80 -68.28
N GLN A 61 -0.36 50.37 -69.30
CA GLN A 61 -1.26 49.22 -69.19
C GLN A 61 -0.50 47.94 -68.87
N GLU A 62 0.65 47.71 -69.49
CA GLU A 62 1.51 46.55 -69.20
C GLU A 62 1.99 46.55 -67.74
N ALA A 63 2.41 47.70 -67.22
CA ALA A 63 2.80 47.83 -65.82
C ALA A 63 1.63 47.55 -64.84
N GLU A 64 0.43 48.06 -65.14
CA GLU A 64 -0.78 47.80 -64.35
C GLU A 64 -1.18 46.30 -64.38
N ILE A 65 -1.07 45.66 -65.55
CA ILE A 65 -1.30 44.22 -65.72
C ILE A 65 -0.30 43.41 -64.89
N GLU A 66 0.99 43.75 -64.96
CA GLU A 66 2.03 43.02 -64.24
C GLU A 66 1.88 43.16 -62.72
N GLN A 67 1.55 44.38 -62.25
CA GLN A 67 1.23 44.60 -60.85
C GLN A 67 0.00 43.79 -60.41
N SER A 68 -1.05 43.73 -61.22
CA SER A 68 -2.26 42.95 -60.95
C SER A 68 -1.95 41.45 -60.85
N LYS A 69 -1.13 40.91 -61.77
CA LYS A 69 -0.68 39.51 -61.71
C LYS A 69 0.09 39.20 -60.43
N LYS A 70 0.99 40.11 -60.02
CA LYS A 70 1.76 39.96 -58.78
C LYS A 70 0.84 39.89 -57.56
N ILE A 71 -0.10 40.84 -57.45
CA ILE A 71 -1.09 40.88 -56.36
C ILE A 71 -1.95 39.60 -56.36
N GLN A 72 -2.37 39.11 -57.53
CA GLN A 72 -3.17 37.89 -57.64
C GLN A 72 -2.38 36.66 -57.17
N ASN A 73 -1.09 36.59 -57.49
CA ASN A 73 -0.23 35.50 -57.04
C ASN A 73 -0.02 35.53 -55.52
N ASP A 74 0.25 36.71 -54.95
CA ASP A 74 0.42 36.88 -53.52
C ASP A 74 -0.87 36.55 -52.76
N LYS A 75 -2.03 36.97 -53.29
CA LYS A 75 -3.34 36.57 -52.75
C LYS A 75 -3.51 35.05 -52.74
N ARG A 76 -3.11 34.35 -53.80
CA ARG A 76 -3.20 32.87 -53.86
C ARG A 76 -2.30 32.23 -52.80
N LYS A 77 -1.06 32.70 -52.65
CA LYS A 77 -0.13 32.21 -51.63
C LYS A 77 -0.69 32.39 -50.22
N LEU A 78 -1.15 33.60 -49.90
CA LEU A 78 -1.76 33.92 -48.61
C LEU A 78 -3.00 33.06 -48.33
N MET A 79 -3.80 32.75 -49.35
CA MET A 79 -4.97 31.88 -49.19
C MET A 79 -4.56 30.44 -48.84
N THR A 80 -3.52 29.91 -49.49
CA THR A 80 -2.96 28.60 -49.15
C THR A 80 -2.34 28.57 -47.75
N GLU A 81 -1.62 29.61 -47.35
CA GLU A 81 -1.08 29.74 -46.00
C GLU A 81 -2.18 29.80 -44.94
N LEU A 82 -3.27 30.55 -45.20
CA LEU A 82 -4.43 30.63 -44.33
C LEU A 82 -5.10 29.25 -44.15
N ASP A 83 -5.28 28.49 -45.23
CA ASP A 83 -5.89 27.16 -45.16
C ASP A 83 -5.02 26.17 -44.39
N ASN A 84 -3.70 26.24 -44.57
CA ASN A 84 -2.77 25.41 -43.80
C ASN A 84 -2.77 25.79 -42.31
N ALA A 85 -2.80 27.09 -41.98
CA ALA A 85 -2.89 27.56 -40.61
C ALA A 85 -4.20 27.13 -39.94
N ARG A 86 -5.33 27.14 -40.67
CA ARG A 86 -6.62 26.64 -40.18
C ARG A 86 -6.57 25.14 -39.86
N LYS A 87 -6.03 24.33 -40.77
CA LYS A 87 -5.85 22.89 -40.52
C LYS A 87 -4.98 22.63 -39.28
N GLY A 88 -3.86 23.34 -39.15
CA GLY A 88 -3.01 23.23 -37.97
C GLY A 88 -3.72 23.64 -36.67
N LEU A 89 -4.57 24.66 -36.72
CA LEU A 89 -5.38 25.07 -35.56
C LEU A 89 -6.39 23.99 -35.16
N ASP A 90 -7.04 23.35 -36.13
CA ASP A 90 -8.00 22.28 -35.87
C ASP A 90 -7.33 21.04 -35.27
N GLU A 91 -6.14 20.67 -35.77
CA GLU A 91 -5.33 19.60 -35.17
C GLU A 91 -4.95 19.89 -33.71
N VAL A 92 -4.54 21.13 -33.41
CA VAL A 92 -4.22 21.55 -32.05
C VAL A 92 -5.46 21.48 -31.16
N ARG A 93 -6.62 21.94 -31.64
CA ARG A 93 -7.89 21.86 -30.90
C ARG A 93 -8.28 20.43 -30.58
N GLN A 94 -8.15 19.52 -31.56
CA GLN A 94 -8.43 18.10 -31.36
C GLN A 94 -7.52 17.50 -30.28
N LYS A 95 -6.20 17.70 -30.41
CA LYS A 95 -5.23 17.21 -29.41
C LYS A 95 -5.50 17.77 -28.02
N ASN A 96 -5.90 19.04 -27.94
CA ASN A 96 -6.22 19.68 -26.67
C ASN A 96 -7.47 19.07 -26.03
N SER A 97 -8.50 18.74 -26.83
CA SER A 97 -9.69 18.02 -26.35
C SER A 97 -9.32 16.63 -25.80
N GLU A 98 -8.54 15.85 -26.55
CA GLU A 98 -8.09 14.52 -26.13
C GLU A 98 -7.28 14.58 -24.83
N THR A 99 -6.42 15.59 -24.69
CA THR A 99 -5.62 15.81 -23.47
C THR A 99 -6.51 16.15 -22.27
N VAL A 100 -7.53 16.98 -22.45
CA VAL A 100 -8.50 17.31 -21.40
C VAL A 100 -9.28 16.07 -20.95
N ASP A 101 -9.70 15.22 -21.88
CA ASP A 101 -10.41 13.98 -21.56
C ASP A 101 -9.52 13.00 -20.76
N GLN A 102 -8.25 12.86 -21.17
CA GLN A 102 -7.27 12.05 -20.43
C GLN A 102 -7.01 12.59 -19.03
N LEU A 103 -6.91 13.92 -18.89
CA LEU A 103 -6.73 14.57 -17.59
C LEU A 103 -7.92 14.30 -16.67
N ASN A 104 -9.14 14.46 -17.17
CA ASN A 104 -10.36 14.20 -16.41
C ASN A 104 -10.44 12.74 -15.93
N LYS A 105 -10.08 11.78 -16.80
CA LYS A 105 -10.02 10.36 -16.42
C LYS A 105 -9.01 10.12 -15.30
N THR A 106 -7.80 10.69 -15.43
CA THR A 106 -6.74 10.57 -14.42
C THR A 106 -7.16 11.18 -13.08
N MET A 107 -7.85 12.32 -13.11
CA MET A 107 -8.38 12.95 -11.90
C MET A 107 -9.42 12.08 -11.19
N GLN A 108 -10.31 11.41 -11.94
CA GLN A 108 -11.29 10.48 -11.36
C GLN A 108 -10.59 9.26 -10.72
N GLU A 109 -9.58 8.70 -11.40
CA GLU A 109 -8.78 7.60 -10.87
C GLU A 109 -8.04 8.00 -9.59
N ASN A 110 -7.45 9.20 -9.54
CA ASN A 110 -6.80 9.72 -8.34
C ASN A 110 -7.79 9.89 -7.18
N SER A 111 -8.97 10.46 -7.43
CA SER A 111 -10.00 10.60 -6.40
C SER A 111 -10.46 9.24 -5.83
N TYR A 112 -10.56 8.23 -6.69
CA TYR A 112 -10.84 6.86 -6.26
C TYR A 112 -9.71 6.27 -5.40
N LEU A 113 -8.45 6.47 -5.81
CA LEU A 113 -7.29 5.98 -5.06
C LEU A 113 -7.15 6.68 -3.70
N GLU A 114 -7.39 7.98 -3.63
CA GLU A 114 -7.41 8.75 -2.38
C GLU A 114 -8.44 8.18 -1.40
N SER A 115 -9.66 7.91 -1.88
CA SER A 115 -10.71 7.29 -1.07
C SER A 115 -10.30 5.90 -0.57
N LYS A 116 -9.63 5.10 -1.41
CA LYS A 116 -9.14 3.77 -1.05
C LYS A 116 -8.01 3.84 -0.01
N ILE A 117 -7.10 4.80 -0.14
CA ILE A 117 -6.02 5.04 0.82
C ILE A 117 -6.62 5.41 2.19
N GLN A 118 -7.62 6.29 2.22
CA GLN A 118 -8.28 6.68 3.46
C GLN A 118 -8.92 5.48 4.16
N ASN A 119 -9.67 4.65 3.41
CA ASN A 119 -10.28 3.44 3.96
C ASN A 119 -9.24 2.47 4.55
N LEU A 120 -8.11 2.28 3.86
CA LEU A 120 -7.03 1.41 4.35
C LEU A 120 -6.34 1.98 5.59
N GLN A 121 -6.22 3.31 5.70
CA GLN A 121 -5.70 3.97 6.90
C GLN A 121 -6.64 3.74 8.10
N ASP A 122 -7.95 3.91 7.89
CA ASP A 122 -8.95 3.66 8.94
C ASP A 122 -8.95 2.19 9.39
N GLU A 123 -8.79 1.23 8.47
CA GLU A 123 -8.63 -0.18 8.79
C GLU A 123 -7.35 -0.47 9.58
N LEU A 124 -6.22 0.14 9.18
CA LEU A 124 -4.95 -0.01 9.87
C LEU A 124 -5.03 0.50 11.32
N ASP A 125 -5.70 1.63 11.54
CA ASP A 125 -5.87 2.19 12.86
C ASP A 125 -6.75 1.32 13.76
N LYS A 126 -7.82 0.71 13.21
CA LYS A 126 -8.59 -0.32 13.93
C LYS A 126 -7.73 -1.52 14.34
N VAL A 127 -6.88 -2.01 13.44
CA VAL A 127 -5.97 -3.13 13.76
C VAL A 127 -4.97 -2.73 14.86
N ARG A 128 -4.44 -1.50 14.83
CA ARG A 128 -3.54 -0.99 15.87
C ARG A 128 -4.24 -0.92 17.23
N GLN A 129 -5.46 -0.41 17.29
CA GLN A 129 -6.25 -0.36 18.52
C GLN A 129 -6.56 -1.75 19.08
N ASN A 130 -6.90 -2.70 18.20
CA ASN A 130 -7.12 -4.09 18.62
C ASN A 130 -5.84 -4.72 19.17
N LYS A 131 -4.69 -4.48 18.51
CA LYS A 131 -3.39 -4.98 18.97
C LYS A 131 -3.04 -4.44 20.36
N THR A 132 -3.26 -3.14 20.61
CA THR A 132 -3.01 -2.56 21.94
C THR A 132 -3.92 -3.19 22.99
N GLY A 133 -5.22 -3.36 22.69
CA GLY A 133 -6.16 -4.02 23.61
C GLY A 133 -5.79 -5.47 23.94
N ILE A 134 -5.37 -6.25 22.94
CA ILE A 134 -4.89 -7.62 23.15
C ILE A 134 -3.60 -7.65 23.99
N THR A 135 -2.69 -6.70 23.75
CA THR A 135 -1.44 -6.59 24.51
C THR A 135 -1.72 -6.29 25.99
N ASP A 136 -2.68 -5.41 26.26
CA ASP A 136 -3.11 -5.09 27.63
C ASP A 136 -3.74 -6.30 28.32
N GLN A 137 -4.60 -7.05 27.62
CA GLN A 137 -5.18 -8.29 28.13
C GLN A 137 -4.10 -9.34 28.43
N LEU A 138 -3.15 -9.52 27.51
CA LEU A 138 -2.03 -10.45 27.68
C LEU A 138 -1.21 -10.11 28.93
N ASN A 139 -0.88 -8.84 29.13
CA ASN A 139 -0.14 -8.38 30.31
C ASN A 139 -0.89 -8.67 31.62
N LYS A 140 -2.22 -8.45 31.65
CA LYS A 140 -3.06 -8.80 32.81
C LYS A 140 -3.02 -10.30 33.09
N THR A 141 -3.18 -11.14 32.08
CA THR A 141 -3.13 -12.61 32.23
C THR A 141 -1.75 -13.08 32.70
N ILE A 142 -0.66 -12.47 32.23
CA ILE A 142 0.70 -12.78 32.70
C ILE A 142 0.84 -12.45 34.20
N GLN A 143 0.35 -11.30 34.64
CA GLN A 143 0.36 -10.92 36.06
C GLN A 143 -0.47 -11.87 36.93
N GLU A 144 -1.66 -12.23 36.48
CA GLU A 144 -2.53 -13.21 37.16
C GLU A 144 -1.86 -14.58 37.27
N LYS A 145 -1.24 -15.05 36.19
CA LYS A 145 -0.47 -16.30 36.16
C LYS A 145 0.65 -16.26 37.20
N PHE A 146 1.46 -15.20 37.23
CA PHE A 146 2.54 -15.04 38.19
C PHE A 146 2.04 -15.06 39.65
N HIS A 147 0.91 -14.43 39.92
CA HIS A 147 0.27 -14.45 41.24
C HIS A 147 -0.21 -15.84 41.65
N LEU A 148 -0.83 -16.57 40.71
CA LEU A 148 -1.28 -17.95 40.94
C LEU A 148 -0.11 -18.91 41.15
N GLU A 149 0.97 -18.78 40.37
CA GLU A 149 2.20 -19.55 40.55
C GLU A 149 2.82 -19.31 41.93
N SER A 150 2.88 -18.05 42.38
CA SER A 150 3.36 -17.70 43.73
C SER A 150 2.48 -18.31 44.84
N LYS A 151 1.15 -18.31 44.67
CA LYS A 151 0.22 -18.97 45.59
C LYS A 151 0.41 -20.48 45.64
N LEU A 152 0.57 -21.12 44.47
CA LEU A 152 0.83 -22.56 44.38
C LEU A 152 2.13 -22.93 45.08
N GLU A 153 3.19 -22.14 44.91
CA GLU A 153 4.46 -22.37 45.59
C GLU A 153 4.32 -22.26 47.11
N ASN A 154 3.58 -21.27 47.61
CA ASN A 154 3.31 -21.13 49.05
C ASN A 154 2.49 -22.30 49.60
N LEU A 155 1.41 -22.71 48.92
CA LEU A 155 0.60 -23.87 49.30
C LEU A 155 1.43 -25.16 49.31
N ASN A 156 2.33 -25.35 48.34
CA ASN A 156 3.23 -26.50 48.33
C ASN A 156 4.18 -26.50 49.53
N LYS A 157 4.76 -25.34 49.89
CA LYS A 157 5.59 -25.20 51.10
C LYS A 157 4.80 -25.52 52.38
N GLU A 158 3.55 -25.08 52.47
CA GLU A 158 2.66 -25.41 53.59
C GLU A 158 2.34 -26.91 53.65
N LEU A 159 2.03 -27.52 52.50
CA LEU A 159 1.79 -28.95 52.39
C LEU A 159 3.01 -29.77 52.85
N ASP A 160 4.22 -29.36 52.46
CA ASP A 160 5.46 -30.01 52.85
C ASP A 160 5.71 -29.89 54.36
N LYS A 161 5.41 -28.74 54.98
CA LYS A 161 5.45 -28.58 56.44
C LYS A 161 4.50 -29.55 57.14
N VAL A 162 3.25 -29.67 56.65
CA VAL A 162 2.24 -30.60 57.20
C VAL A 162 2.68 -32.06 57.02
N ARG A 163 3.31 -32.41 55.90
CA ARG A 163 3.88 -33.75 55.69
C ARG A 163 4.99 -34.04 56.70
N GLN A 164 5.90 -33.09 56.93
CA GLN A 164 6.98 -33.23 57.90
C GLN A 164 6.45 -33.38 59.33
N THR A 165 5.46 -32.58 59.75
CA THR A 165 4.88 -32.71 61.10
C THR A 165 4.16 -34.05 61.29
N ASN A 166 3.41 -34.53 60.29
CA ASN A 166 2.78 -35.85 60.36
C ASN A 166 3.79 -36.99 60.47
N ILE A 167 4.95 -36.89 59.82
CA ILE A 167 6.04 -37.86 59.95
C ILE A 167 6.58 -37.87 61.39
N VAL A 168 6.84 -36.70 61.98
CA VAL A 168 7.31 -36.57 63.37
C VAL A 168 6.28 -37.13 64.37
N VAL A 169 5.00 -36.82 64.20
CA VAL A 169 3.92 -37.32 65.06
C VAL A 169 3.77 -38.84 64.97
N ASN A 170 4.00 -39.45 63.80
CA ASN A 170 4.02 -40.91 63.66
C ASN A 170 5.27 -41.56 64.27
N LEU A 171 6.43 -40.90 64.20
CA LEU A 171 7.65 -41.36 64.86
C LEU A 171 7.53 -41.32 66.39
N GLU A 172 6.91 -40.29 66.96
CA GLU A 172 6.69 -40.20 68.41
C GLU A 172 5.69 -41.24 68.95
N LYS A 173 4.72 -41.67 68.14
CA LYS A 173 3.77 -42.74 68.49
C LYS A 173 4.33 -44.16 68.39
N SER A 174 5.57 -44.33 67.94
CA SER A 174 6.23 -45.63 67.76
C SER A 174 7.42 -45.88 68.69
N LYS A 175 7.29 -45.54 69.99
CA LYS A 175 8.05 -46.24 71.04
C LYS A 175 7.40 -47.63 71.26
N PRO A 176 8.06 -48.76 70.94
CA PRO A 176 7.47 -50.07 71.12
C PRO A 176 7.67 -50.51 72.58
N GLU A 177 6.67 -50.31 73.41
CA GLU A 177 6.53 -51.07 74.65
C GLU A 177 5.42 -52.11 74.49
N ILE A 178 5.73 -53.34 74.91
CA ILE A 178 4.88 -54.50 75.22
C ILE A 178 5.24 -55.72 74.36
N ASN A 179 6.24 -56.46 74.86
CA ASN A 179 6.42 -57.88 74.57
C ASN A 179 5.12 -58.64 74.90
N PRO A 180 4.58 -59.50 74.02
CA PRO A 180 3.36 -60.24 74.31
C PRO A 180 3.61 -61.22 75.46
N LYS A 181 2.88 -61.05 76.57
CA LYS A 181 2.93 -61.92 77.77
C LYS A 181 2.46 -63.36 77.49
N ASN A 182 1.80 -63.61 76.36
CA ASN A 182 1.28 -64.90 75.97
C ASN A 182 1.52 -65.17 74.49
N VAL A 183 2.04 -66.34 74.15
CA VAL A 183 2.23 -66.81 72.78
C VAL A 183 1.63 -68.21 72.67
N MET A 184 0.59 -68.37 71.84
CA MET A 184 -0.08 -69.67 71.59
C MET A 184 -0.57 -70.39 72.86
N GLY A 185 -1.04 -69.64 73.87
CA GLY A 185 -1.52 -70.22 75.14
C GLY A 185 -0.40 -70.57 76.12
N TRP A 186 0.86 -70.30 75.77
CA TRP A 186 2.01 -70.36 76.68
C TRP A 186 2.32 -68.97 77.22
N ASN A 187 2.49 -68.86 78.54
CA ASN A 187 2.88 -67.61 79.17
C ASN A 187 4.39 -67.41 79.04
N VAL A 188 4.81 -66.29 78.45
CA VAL A 188 6.23 -65.98 78.24
C VAL A 188 6.70 -65.00 79.29
N GLN A 189 7.73 -65.39 80.03
CA GLN A 189 8.31 -64.58 81.09
C GLN A 189 9.83 -64.54 80.92
N GLN A 190 10.43 -63.37 81.14
CA GLN A 190 11.87 -63.24 81.30
C GLN A 190 12.23 -63.53 82.75
N SER A 191 13.09 -64.52 82.96
CA SER A 191 13.61 -64.88 84.27
C SER A 191 14.66 -63.86 84.73
N LYS A 192 14.96 -63.82 86.04
CA LYS A 192 15.97 -62.90 86.62
C LYS A 192 17.38 -63.08 86.02
N ASP A 193 17.64 -64.25 85.43
CA ASP A 193 18.88 -64.61 84.71
C ASP A 193 18.96 -63.99 83.30
N GLY A 194 17.93 -63.26 82.87
CA GLY A 194 17.84 -62.62 81.56
C GLY A 194 17.30 -63.51 80.44
N TYR A 195 16.93 -64.76 80.73
CA TYR A 195 16.45 -65.71 79.72
C TYR A 195 14.92 -65.76 79.64
N TYR A 196 14.40 -65.86 78.42
CA TYR A 196 12.98 -66.07 78.15
C TYR A 196 12.61 -67.54 78.29
N ARG A 197 11.54 -67.78 79.04
CA ARG A 197 10.96 -69.10 79.26
C ARG A 197 9.45 -69.03 79.03
N CYS A 198 8.91 -70.08 78.42
CA CYS A 198 7.48 -70.24 78.19
C CYS A 198 6.94 -71.31 79.14
N TYR A 199 5.79 -71.06 79.75
CA TYR A 199 5.15 -71.98 80.70
C TYR A 199 3.71 -72.27 80.30
N ARG A 200 3.31 -73.54 80.39
CA ARG A 200 1.91 -73.96 80.21
C ARG A 200 1.62 -75.17 81.09
N LYS A 201 0.42 -75.20 81.68
CA LYS A 201 -0.06 -76.34 82.46
C LYS A 201 -0.88 -77.25 81.54
N ILE A 202 -0.47 -78.50 81.40
CA ILE A 202 -1.15 -79.53 80.58
C ILE A 202 -1.30 -80.76 81.48
N ASN A 203 -2.52 -81.30 81.59
CA ASN A 203 -2.84 -82.49 82.39
C ASN A 203 -2.29 -82.46 83.83
N LYS A 204 -2.55 -81.36 84.54
CA LYS A 204 -2.12 -81.09 85.92
C LYS A 204 -0.60 -80.94 86.12
N GLN A 205 0.23 -81.12 85.10
CA GLN A 205 1.68 -80.90 85.14
C GLN A 205 2.07 -79.56 84.48
N VAL A 206 3.12 -78.92 84.99
CA VAL A 206 3.65 -77.67 84.42
C VAL A 206 4.79 -78.00 83.48
N HIS A 207 4.65 -77.62 82.22
CA HIS A 207 5.71 -77.72 81.22
C HIS A 207 6.40 -76.37 81.05
N SER A 208 7.72 -76.40 80.91
CA SER A 208 8.52 -75.22 80.62
C SER A 208 9.34 -75.44 79.35
N ILE A 209 9.47 -74.38 78.56
CA ILE A 209 10.28 -74.33 77.35
C ILE A 209 11.27 -73.20 77.50
N TYR A 210 12.52 -73.48 77.22
CA TYR A 210 13.59 -72.48 77.23
C TYR A 210 13.81 -71.92 75.82
N ILE A 211 13.84 -70.59 75.68
CA ILE A 211 13.88 -69.90 74.38
C ILE A 211 15.27 -69.28 74.12
N GLY A 212 15.90 -68.72 75.16
CA GLY A 212 17.18 -68.01 75.10
C GLY A 212 17.12 -66.58 75.64
N LYS A 213 18.19 -65.80 75.45
CA LYS A 213 18.27 -64.39 75.91
C LYS A 213 17.50 -63.40 75.02
N GLU A 214 17.22 -63.78 73.79
CA GLU A 214 16.54 -62.93 72.80
C GLU A 214 15.09 -63.36 72.62
N PHE A 215 14.18 -62.39 72.63
CA PHE A 215 12.78 -62.63 72.35
C PHE A 215 12.56 -62.70 70.83
N ASN A 216 12.43 -63.91 70.30
CA ASN A 216 12.11 -64.14 68.88
C ASN A 216 10.81 -64.93 68.77
N LEU A 217 9.76 -64.28 68.26
CA LEU A 217 8.41 -64.85 68.14
C LEU A 217 8.36 -66.14 67.32
N GLU A 218 9.06 -66.21 66.20
CA GLU A 218 9.05 -67.42 65.37
C GLU A 218 9.78 -68.58 66.04
N LYS A 219 10.92 -68.29 66.69
CA LYS A 219 11.64 -69.29 67.47
C LYS A 219 10.77 -69.85 68.61
N ILE A 220 9.99 -69.00 69.27
CA ILE A 220 9.03 -69.41 70.31
C ILE A 220 7.94 -70.31 69.72
N ARG A 221 7.33 -69.92 68.60
CA ARG A 221 6.27 -70.70 67.93
C ARG A 221 6.73 -72.08 67.49
N ILE A 222 7.97 -72.20 67.01
CA ILE A 222 8.55 -73.49 66.61
C ILE A 222 8.75 -74.38 67.83
N ARG A 223 9.39 -73.86 68.88
CA ARG A 223 9.66 -74.61 70.12
C ARG A 223 8.38 -75.05 70.85
N ILE A 224 7.34 -74.21 70.84
CA ILE A 224 6.03 -74.58 71.38
C ILE A 224 5.44 -75.78 70.63
N ARG A 225 5.45 -75.76 69.29
CA ARG A 225 4.93 -76.85 68.47
C ARG A 225 5.70 -78.15 68.68
N GLU A 226 7.03 -78.09 68.76
CA GLU A 226 7.86 -79.25 69.08
C GLU A 226 7.49 -79.82 70.45
N LYS A 227 7.34 -78.97 71.47
CA LYS A 227 6.99 -79.41 72.82
C LYS A 227 5.58 -80.00 72.91
N GLU A 228 4.61 -79.42 72.21
CA GLU A 228 3.25 -79.94 72.16
C GLU A 228 3.19 -81.29 71.44
N ASN A 229 3.97 -81.47 70.37
CA ASN A 229 4.10 -82.75 69.68
C ASN A 229 4.75 -83.82 70.58
N GLU A 230 5.80 -83.49 71.33
CA GLU A 230 6.42 -84.40 72.31
C GLU A 230 5.40 -84.85 73.38
N ILE A 231 4.64 -83.90 73.93
CA ILE A 231 3.65 -84.19 74.97
C ILE A 231 2.53 -85.07 74.40
N ASN A 232 2.04 -84.79 73.19
CA ASN A 232 1.00 -85.60 72.55
C ASN A 232 1.51 -87.01 72.21
N GLN A 233 2.75 -87.17 71.74
CA GLN A 233 3.34 -88.49 71.48
C GLN A 233 3.52 -89.32 72.74
N CYS A 234 3.84 -88.68 73.88
CA CYS A 234 3.97 -89.36 75.17
C CYS A 234 2.63 -89.79 75.79
N MET A 235 1.50 -89.25 75.32
CA MET A 235 0.15 -89.60 75.79
C MET A 235 -0.57 -90.63 74.91
N THR A 236 0.03 -91.00 73.77
CA THR A 236 -0.53 -91.99 72.84
C THR A 236 0.12 -93.38 73.00
N LYS A 237 0.88 -93.59 74.09
CA LYS A 237 1.44 -94.86 74.55
C LYS A 237 0.87 -95.17 75.93
#